data_AF-A0A6J8A557-F1
#
_entry.id   AF-A0A6J8A557-F1
#
_cell.length_a   1.000
_cell.length_b   1.000
_cell.length_c   1.000
_cell.angle_alpha   90.00
_cell.angle_beta   90.00
_cell.angle_gamma   90.00
#
_symmetry.space_group_name_H-M   'P 1'
#
loop_
_entity.id
_entity.type
_entity.pdbx_description
1 polymer ?
#
loop_
_entity_poly.entity_id
_entity_poly.type
_entity_poly.pdbx_seq_one_letter_code
_entity_poly.pdbx_strand_id
1 'polypeptide(L)'
;MKYRSVSVRTFQRLWSELLPNIVVSKPCTDLCCKCQDYAFKISNSGHLTEEEKSDLLDKYNEHVQLAKEQRDYYRRQCSMSKENYINFPDESQNQGNPPCSVDTEMHYSWDYAQQVHFPHHAQQVGPIYFKTHRKCNVFGMCSEGSDMKNKHNTLP
;
A
#
# COMPACT_ATOMS: atom_id res chain seq x y z
N MET A 1 19.93 -32.12 -0.03
CA MET A 1 18.47 -32.11 -0.24
C MET A 1 18.17 -31.32 -1.52
N LYS A 2 17.60 -31.94 -2.56
CA LYS A 2 17.16 -31.23 -3.77
C LYS A 2 15.71 -30.82 -3.56
N TYR A 3 15.44 -29.53 -3.45
CA TYR A 3 14.08 -29.02 -3.41
C TYR A 3 13.47 -29.16 -4.81
N ARG A 4 12.31 -29.82 -4.90
CA ARG A 4 11.54 -29.89 -6.14
C ARG A 4 10.88 -28.54 -6.35
N SER A 5 11.08 -27.91 -7.51
CA SER A 5 10.31 -26.71 -7.84
C SER A 5 8.85 -27.09 -8.01
N VAL A 6 7.98 -26.30 -7.40
CA VAL A 6 6.53 -26.50 -7.43
C VAL A 6 5.93 -25.26 -8.08
N SER A 7 4.97 -25.45 -8.98
CA SER A 7 4.27 -24.32 -9.60
C SER A 7 3.39 -23.61 -8.58
N VAL A 8 3.22 -22.30 -8.74
CA VAL A 8 2.35 -21.47 -7.89
C VAL A 8 0.93 -22.07 -7.78
N ARG A 9 0.40 -22.62 -8.87
CA ARG A 9 -0.92 -23.30 -8.88
C ARG A 9 -0.98 -24.51 -7.95
N THR A 10 0.09 -25.31 -7.92
CA THR A 10 0.14 -26.50 -7.05
C THR A 10 0.21 -26.08 -5.59
N PHE A 11 0.96 -25.02 -5.27
CA PHE A 11 0.97 -24.42 -3.94
C PHE A 11 -0.40 -23.88 -3.54
N GLN A 12 -1.04 -23.06 -4.38
CA GLN A 12 -2.37 -22.50 -4.12
C GLN A 12 -3.42 -23.58 -3.90
N ARG A 13 -3.41 -24.65 -4.72
CA ARG A 13 -4.32 -25.78 -4.56
C ARG A 13 -4.11 -26.48 -3.21
N LEU A 14 -2.87 -26.85 -2.88
CA LEU A 14 -2.55 -27.50 -1.60
C LEU A 14 -2.91 -26.62 -0.42
N TRP A 15 -2.69 -25.30 -0.52
CA TRP A 15 -3.07 -24.34 0.49
C TRP A 15 -4.59 -24.36 0.73
N SER A 16 -5.40 -24.30 -0.34
CA SER A 16 -6.86 -24.35 -0.22
C SER A 16 -7.38 -25.70 0.31
N GLU A 17 -6.76 -26.82 -0.08
CA GLU A 17 -7.15 -28.17 0.36
C GLU A 17 -6.80 -28.42 1.83
N LEU A 18 -5.61 -27.98 2.28
CA LEU A 18 -5.12 -28.23 3.63
C LEU A 18 -5.60 -27.19 4.65
N LEU A 19 -5.94 -25.98 4.22
CA LEU A 19 -6.30 -24.86 5.09
C LEU A 19 -7.65 -24.23 4.66
N PRO A 20 -8.75 -25.00 4.56
CA PRO A 20 -10.04 -24.51 4.04
C PRO A 20 -10.67 -23.42 4.92
N ASN A 21 -10.28 -23.36 6.20
CA ASN A 21 -10.77 -22.37 7.16
C ASN A 21 -9.97 -21.05 7.12
N ILE A 22 -8.89 -20.98 6.34
CA ILE A 22 -8.09 -19.76 6.17
C ILE A 22 -8.58 -19.05 4.92
N VAL A 23 -9.53 -18.13 5.12
CA VAL A 23 -10.10 -17.30 4.07
C VAL A 23 -9.35 -15.97 4.01
N VAL A 24 -8.84 -15.61 2.83
CA VAL A 24 -8.28 -14.28 2.57
C VAL A 24 -9.46 -13.34 2.32
N SER A 25 -9.58 -12.28 3.10
CA SER A 25 -10.62 -11.26 2.88
C SER A 25 -10.50 -10.70 1.47
N LYS A 26 -11.64 -10.46 0.81
CA LYS A 26 -11.63 -9.67 -0.43
C LYS A 26 -10.92 -8.34 -0.17
N PRO A 27 -10.23 -7.77 -1.19
CA PRO A 27 -9.65 -6.44 -1.06
C PRO A 27 -10.71 -5.50 -0.50
N CYS A 28 -10.37 -4.82 0.59
CA CYS A 28 -11.22 -3.75 1.09
C CYS A 28 -11.40 -2.74 -0.04
N THR A 29 -12.58 -2.15 -0.18
CA THR A 29 -12.82 -1.16 -1.26
C THR A 29 -11.72 -0.11 -1.25
N ASP A 30 -11.18 0.26 -2.42
CA ASP A 30 -10.12 1.28 -2.55
C ASP A 30 -10.55 2.69 -2.07
N LEU A 31 -11.80 2.83 -1.63
CA LEU A 31 -12.35 4.04 -1.05
C LEU A 31 -11.90 4.21 0.40
N CYS A 32 -11.50 5.42 0.76
CA CYS A 32 -11.25 5.78 2.15
C CYS A 32 -12.56 5.74 2.97
N CYS A 33 -12.45 5.71 4.30
CA CYS A 33 -13.61 5.69 5.20
C CYS A 33 -14.60 6.84 4.92
N LYS A 34 -14.11 8.05 4.61
CA LYS A 34 -14.97 9.19 4.27
C LYS A 34 -15.75 8.98 2.96
N CYS A 35 -15.11 8.47 1.91
CA CYS A 35 -15.79 8.15 0.66
C CYS A 35 -16.86 7.07 0.86
N GLN A 36 -16.56 6.05 1.67
CA GLN A 36 -17.52 4.99 2.01
C GLN A 36 -18.71 5.59 2.78
N ASP A 37 -18.46 6.44 3.78
CA ASP A 37 -19.49 7.10 4.58
C ASP A 37 -20.39 8.01 3.72
N TYR A 38 -19.81 8.80 2.82
CA TYR A 38 -20.59 9.66 1.93
C TYR A 38 -21.42 8.83 0.95
N ALA A 39 -20.84 7.80 0.33
CA ALA A 39 -21.58 6.91 -0.56
C ALA A 39 -22.79 6.28 0.16
N PHE A 40 -22.60 5.81 1.39
CA PHE A 40 -23.67 5.26 2.23
C PHE A 40 -24.75 6.29 2.58
N LYS A 41 -24.36 7.51 2.97
CA LYS A 41 -25.31 8.58 3.30
C LYS A 41 -26.10 9.04 2.09
N ILE A 42 -25.46 9.17 0.93
CA ILE A 42 -26.10 9.56 -0.33
C ILE A 42 -27.09 8.47 -0.76
N SER A 43 -26.72 7.19 -0.68
CA SER A 43 -27.62 6.08 -1.03
C SER A 43 -28.83 5.98 -0.09
N ASN A 44 -28.69 6.39 1.18
CA ASN A 44 -29.74 6.34 2.19
C ASN A 44 -30.39 7.71 2.50
N SER A 45 -30.28 8.65 1.57
CA SER A 45 -30.74 10.05 1.74
C SER A 45 -32.26 10.26 1.62
N GLY A 46 -33.05 9.19 1.49
CA GLY A 46 -34.51 9.29 1.28
C GLY A 46 -35.30 9.98 2.40
N HIS A 47 -34.71 10.14 3.58
CA HIS A 47 -35.31 10.83 4.73
C HIS A 47 -34.87 12.30 4.88
N LEU A 48 -33.92 12.75 4.07
CA LEU A 48 -33.33 14.09 4.14
C LEU A 48 -34.10 15.08 3.27
N THR A 49 -34.08 16.36 3.65
CA THR A 49 -34.60 17.44 2.80
C THR A 49 -33.71 17.69 1.59
N GLU A 50 -34.18 18.45 0.61
CA GLU A 50 -33.37 18.78 -0.57
C GLU A 50 -32.17 19.67 -0.20
N GLU A 51 -32.32 20.56 0.79
CA GLU A 51 -31.22 21.35 1.32
C GLU A 51 -30.15 20.46 1.97
N GLU A 52 -30.56 19.50 2.80
CA GLU A 52 -29.63 18.57 3.46
C GLU A 52 -28.92 17.65 2.45
N LYS A 53 -29.61 17.25 1.38
CA LYS A 53 -29.01 16.50 0.27
C LYS A 53 -28.00 17.33 -0.50
N SER A 54 -28.30 18.61 -0.78
CA SER A 54 -27.38 19.53 -1.44
C SER A 54 -26.12 19.69 -0.60
N ASP A 55 -26.25 19.99 0.70
CA ASP A 55 -25.13 20.15 1.61
C ASP A 55 -24.26 18.88 1.70
N LEU A 56 -24.90 17.70 1.70
CA LEU A 56 -24.19 16.42 1.71
C LEU A 56 -23.39 16.21 0.41
N LEU A 57 -23.98 16.55 -0.73
CA LEU A 57 -23.33 16.42 -2.04
C LEU A 57 -22.17 17.41 -2.19
N ASP A 58 -22.32 18.64 -1.71
CA ASP A 58 -21.27 19.64 -1.71
C ASP A 58 -20.06 19.18 -0.89
N LYS A 59 -20.28 18.70 0.33
CA LYS A 59 -19.22 18.14 1.18
C LYS A 59 -18.52 16.92 0.56
N TYR A 60 -19.27 16.08 -0.15
CA TYR A 60 -18.71 14.95 -0.88
C TYR A 60 -17.84 15.44 -2.06
N ASN A 61 -18.32 16.40 -2.84
CA ASN A 61 -17.58 16.98 -3.97
C ASN A 61 -16.30 17.69 -3.50
N GLU A 62 -16.35 18.45 -2.42
CA GLU A 62 -15.17 19.07 -1.80
C GLU A 62 -14.12 18.01 -1.42
N HIS A 63 -14.55 16.90 -0.82
CA HIS A 63 -13.64 15.81 -0.47
C HIS A 63 -12.98 15.17 -1.69
N VAL A 64 -13.76 14.90 -2.74
CA VAL A 64 -13.26 14.33 -4.00
C VAL A 64 -12.29 15.30 -4.68
N GLN A 65 -12.63 16.58 -4.70
CA GLN A 65 -11.79 17.62 -5.30
C GLN A 65 -10.45 17.75 -4.56
N LEU A 66 -10.47 17.77 -3.22
CA LEU A 66 -9.24 17.76 -2.41
C LEU A 66 -8.38 16.53 -2.70
N ALA A 67 -8.98 15.34 -2.78
CA ALA A 67 -8.25 14.11 -3.09
C ALA A 67 -7.60 14.16 -4.49
N LYS A 68 -8.29 14.77 -5.47
CA LYS A 68 -7.76 15.00 -6.81
C LYS A 68 -6.56 15.95 -6.80
N GLU A 69 -6.68 17.07 -6.10
CA GLU A 69 -5.60 18.06 -5.95
C GLU A 69 -4.35 17.46 -5.30
N GLN A 70 -4.53 16.66 -4.25
CA GLN A 70 -3.45 15.91 -3.61
C GLN A 70 -2.78 14.93 -4.57
N ARG A 71 -3.57 14.20 -5.37
CA ARG A 71 -3.05 13.26 -6.37
C ARG A 71 -2.28 13.98 -7.48
N ASP A 72 -2.76 15.12 -7.94
CA ASP A 72 -2.10 15.90 -8.98
C ASP A 72 -0.82 16.57 -8.47
N TYR A 73 -0.81 17.02 -7.21
CA TYR A 73 0.41 17.46 -6.53
C TYR A 73 1.45 16.33 -6.45
N TYR A 74 1.07 15.15 -5.95
CA TYR A 74 1.96 13.99 -5.86
C TYR A 74 2.54 13.61 -7.22
N ARG A 75 1.71 13.55 -8.27
CA ARG A 75 2.18 13.28 -9.65
C ARG A 75 3.23 14.28 -10.11
N ARG A 76 3.01 15.57 -9.83
CA ARG A 76 3.97 16.63 -10.16
C ARG A 76 5.30 16.42 -9.45
N GLN A 77 5.27 16.10 -8.16
CA GLN A 77 6.47 15.81 -7.36
C GLN A 77 7.22 14.59 -7.88
N CYS A 78 6.50 13.53 -8.28
CA CYS A 78 7.10 12.36 -8.91
C CYS A 78 7.80 12.70 -10.23
N SER A 79 7.19 13.53 -11.08
CA SER A 79 7.81 14.00 -12.33
C SER A 79 9.08 14.80 -12.07
N MET A 80 9.02 15.78 -11.15
CA MET A 80 10.19 16.57 -10.77
C MET A 80 11.31 15.71 -10.21
N SER A 81 10.99 14.74 -9.34
CA SER A 81 11.98 13.81 -8.78
C SER A 81 12.65 12.93 -9.85
N LYS A 82 11.92 12.55 -10.91
CA LYS A 82 12.49 11.80 -12.05
C LYS A 82 13.42 12.66 -12.89
N GLU A 83 13.03 13.90 -13.18
CA GLU A 83 13.89 14.86 -13.88
C GLU A 83 15.17 15.12 -13.10
N ASN A 84 15.06 15.36 -11.79
CA ASN A 84 16.20 15.51 -10.90
C ASN A 84 17.09 14.27 -10.92
N TYR A 85 16.51 13.07 -10.82
CA TYR A 85 17.26 11.82 -10.85
C TYR A 85 17.99 11.56 -12.19
N ILE A 86 17.39 11.92 -13.33
CA ILE A 86 18.04 11.78 -14.65
C ILE A 86 19.20 12.76 -14.78
N ASN A 87 19.05 13.98 -14.27
CA ASN A 87 20.08 15.01 -14.31
C ASN A 87 21.26 14.74 -13.35
N PHE A 88 21.19 13.69 -12.52
CA PHE A 88 22.30 13.28 -11.68
C PHE A 88 23.46 12.70 -12.50
N PRO A 89 24.71 13.09 -12.22
CA PRO A 89 25.89 12.50 -12.86
C PRO A 89 25.95 10.97 -12.66
N ASP A 90 26.18 10.21 -13.74
CA ASP A 90 26.14 8.74 -13.75
C ASP A 90 27.16 8.08 -12.79
N GLU A 91 28.31 8.74 -12.56
CA GLU A 91 29.32 8.29 -11.58
C GLU A 91 28.77 8.25 -10.15
N SER A 92 27.88 9.18 -9.82
CA SER A 92 27.24 9.32 -8.52
C SER A 92 26.02 8.38 -8.35
N GLN A 93 25.52 7.77 -9.43
CA GLN A 93 24.40 6.83 -9.39
C GLN A 93 24.85 5.39 -9.09
N ASN A 94 26.10 5.04 -9.43
CA ASN A 94 26.61 3.66 -9.35
C ASN A 94 27.71 3.48 -8.28
N GLN A 95 28.35 4.56 -7.83
CA GLN A 95 29.28 4.55 -6.70
C GLN A 95 28.61 5.26 -5.52
N GLY A 96 28.53 4.60 -4.37
CA GLY A 96 27.88 5.16 -3.20
C GLY A 96 28.53 6.48 -2.80
N ASN A 97 27.84 7.60 -3.03
CA ASN A 97 28.31 8.90 -2.56
C ASN A 97 28.21 8.98 -1.03
N PRO A 98 28.98 9.86 -0.38
CA PRO A 98 28.76 10.21 1.01
C PRO A 98 27.30 10.66 1.24
N PRO A 99 26.68 10.32 2.38
CA PRO A 99 25.35 10.83 2.72
C PRO A 99 25.29 12.36 2.62
N CYS A 100 24.18 12.89 2.09
CA CYS A 100 23.95 14.33 1.94
C CYS A 100 24.99 15.08 1.07
N SER A 101 25.64 14.39 0.13
CA SER A 101 26.66 15.01 -0.73
C SER A 101 26.10 15.75 -1.95
N VAL A 102 24.80 15.62 -2.24
CA VAL A 102 24.18 16.23 -3.42
C VAL A 102 22.98 17.08 -3.03
N ASP A 103 22.99 18.30 -3.52
CA ASP A 103 21.90 19.26 -3.35
C ASP A 103 20.83 19.01 -4.41
N THR A 104 19.79 18.26 -4.03
CA THR A 104 18.68 17.92 -4.91
C THR A 104 17.40 17.66 -4.12
N GLU A 105 16.27 17.73 -4.82
CA GLU A 105 14.98 17.34 -4.28
C GLU A 105 14.57 15.96 -4.81
N MET A 106 14.31 15.03 -3.89
CA MET A 106 13.85 13.67 -4.20
C MET A 106 12.49 13.42 -3.53
N HIS A 107 11.60 12.74 -4.24
CA HIS A 107 10.31 12.34 -3.70
C HIS A 107 10.35 10.87 -3.28
N TYR A 108 10.03 10.62 -2.02
CA TYR A 108 9.86 9.28 -1.46
C TYR A 108 8.40 9.06 -1.12
N SER A 109 7.92 7.85 -1.33
CA SER A 109 6.59 7.43 -0.91
C SER A 109 6.70 6.17 -0.05
N TRP A 110 5.67 5.93 0.75
CA TRP A 110 5.55 4.77 1.63
C TRP A 110 4.44 3.91 1.05
N ASP A 111 4.75 2.66 0.72
CA ASP A 111 3.69 1.71 0.40
C ASP A 111 2.99 1.29 1.70
N TYR A 112 1.72 0.91 1.59
CA TYR A 112 0.90 0.67 2.77
C TYR A 112 1.44 -0.51 3.58
N ALA A 113 1.46 -0.31 4.90
CA ALA A 113 2.05 -1.25 5.82
C ALA A 113 1.11 -2.39 6.20
N GLN A 114 1.52 -3.65 6.02
CA GLN A 114 0.80 -4.77 6.62
C GLN A 114 1.23 -4.92 8.09
N GLN A 115 0.27 -4.94 9.01
CA GLN A 115 0.53 -5.37 10.39
C GLN A 115 0.56 -6.89 10.46
N VAL A 116 1.76 -7.45 10.61
CA VAL A 116 1.99 -8.88 10.78
C VAL A 116 2.02 -9.20 12.27
N HIS A 117 1.18 -10.15 12.65
CA HIS A 117 1.13 -10.71 13.99
C HIS A 117 1.86 -12.04 13.96
N PHE A 118 3.06 -12.10 14.52
CA PHE A 118 3.80 -13.37 14.60
C PHE A 118 3.67 -13.96 16.00
N PRO A 119 3.45 -15.28 16.10
CA PRO A 119 3.35 -15.95 17.38
C PRO A 119 4.70 -15.83 18.10
N HIS A 120 4.65 -15.35 19.34
CA HIS A 120 5.81 -15.28 20.20
C HIS A 120 5.62 -16.22 21.38
N HIS A 121 6.50 -17.23 21.43
CA HIS A 121 6.64 -18.23 22.49
C HIS A 121 5.55 -19.32 22.51
N ALA A 122 5.96 -20.57 22.29
CA ALA A 122 5.15 -21.75 22.59
C ALA A 122 5.41 -22.13 24.04
N GLN A 123 4.48 -21.83 24.95
CA GLN A 123 4.47 -22.50 26.23
C GLN A 123 3.69 -23.79 26.10
N GLN A 124 4.40 -24.91 26.32
CA GLN A 124 3.90 -26.18 26.82
C GLN A 124 3.55 -27.29 25.79
N VAL A 125 3.67 -28.53 26.27
CA VAL A 125 3.25 -29.78 25.63
C VAL A 125 1.74 -29.94 25.76
N GLY A 126 0.99 -29.64 24.69
CA GLY A 126 -0.48 -29.65 24.60
C GLY A 126 -0.98 -28.78 23.43
N PRO A 127 -2.31 -28.66 23.16
CA PRO A 127 -2.83 -27.81 22.11
C PRO A 127 -2.27 -26.38 22.23
N ILE A 128 -1.66 -25.89 21.15
CA ILE A 128 -0.82 -24.68 21.18
C ILE A 128 -1.70 -23.45 21.33
N TYR A 129 -1.73 -22.86 22.54
CA TYR A 129 -2.31 -21.55 22.79
C TYR A 129 -1.19 -20.50 22.88
N PHE A 130 -1.19 -19.52 21.99
CA PHE A 130 -0.22 -18.41 22.01
C PHE A 130 -0.66 -17.33 23.01
N LYS A 131 0.20 -16.96 23.97
CA LYS A 131 -0.14 -15.99 25.03
C LYS A 131 -0.35 -14.57 24.53
N THR A 132 0.44 -14.08 23.57
CA THR A 132 0.31 -12.74 23.00
C THR A 132 1.04 -12.65 21.66
N HIS A 133 0.39 -12.12 20.63
CA HIS A 133 1.05 -11.84 19.34
C HIS A 133 2.07 -10.70 19.45
N ARG A 134 3.25 -10.83 18.81
CA ARG A 134 4.10 -9.66 18.54
C ARG A 134 3.61 -9.00 17.25
N LYS A 135 3.44 -7.68 17.31
CA LYS A 135 3.02 -6.86 16.15
C LYS A 135 4.26 -6.30 15.48
N CYS A 136 4.44 -6.58 14.20
CA CYS A 136 5.40 -5.89 13.33
C CYS A 136 4.61 -5.19 12.22
N ASN A 137 4.93 -3.94 11.94
CA ASN A 137 4.40 -3.24 10.78
C ASN A 137 5.47 -3.34 9.69
N VAL A 138 5.12 -3.98 8.58
CA VAL A 138 5.98 -4.07 7.39
C VAL A 138 5.53 -2.99 6.44
N PHE A 139 6.42 -2.06 6.07
CA PHE A 139 6.17 -1.04 5.05
C PHE A 139 7.36 -0.97 4.10
N GLY A 140 7.09 -0.67 2.85
CA GLY A 140 8.06 -0.36 1.82
C GLY A 140 8.26 1.15 1.71
N MET A 141 9.49 1.54 1.37
CA MET A 141 9.80 2.90 0.93
C MET A 141 10.13 2.84 -0.55
N CYS A 142 9.45 3.67 -1.34
CA CYS A 142 9.71 3.83 -2.76
C CYS A 142 10.39 5.18 -3.01
N SER A 143 11.43 5.19 -3.84
CA SER A 143 12.01 6.42 -4.36
C SER A 143 11.46 6.65 -5.77
N GLU A 144 10.56 7.62 -5.89
CA GLU A 144 9.76 7.87 -7.09
C GLU A 144 10.60 8.32 -8.29
N GLY A 145 11.78 8.89 -8.03
CA GLY A 145 12.76 9.25 -9.05
C GLY A 145 13.51 8.05 -9.63
N SER A 146 13.74 7.00 -8.84
CA SER A 146 14.61 5.87 -9.19
C SER A 146 13.93 4.74 -9.99
N ASP A 147 12.60 4.79 -10.12
CA ASP A 147 11.76 3.73 -10.70
C ASP A 147 12.04 3.41 -12.18
N MET A 148 12.88 4.20 -12.87
CA MET A 148 13.29 3.86 -14.23
C MET A 148 14.23 2.65 -14.31
N LYS A 149 14.94 2.27 -13.21
CA LYS A 149 15.85 1.11 -13.21
C LYS A 149 15.21 -0.20 -12.76
N ASN A 150 14.03 -0.17 -12.12
CA ASN A 150 13.39 -1.36 -11.52
C ASN A 150 12.33 -2.05 -12.40
N LYS A 151 12.06 -1.56 -13.62
CA LYS A 151 11.08 -2.19 -14.54
C LYS A 151 11.49 -3.57 -15.07
N HIS A 152 12.68 -4.07 -14.73
CA HIS A 152 13.12 -5.42 -15.09
C HIS A 152 12.88 -6.50 -14.02
N ASN A 153 12.33 -6.16 -12.84
CA ASN A 153 12.10 -7.15 -11.77
C ASN A 153 10.66 -7.23 -11.24
N THR A 154 9.66 -6.74 -11.97
CA THR A 154 8.29 -7.23 -11.78
C THR A 154 8.18 -8.62 -12.42
N LEU A 155 8.47 -9.66 -11.63
CA LEU A 155 8.16 -11.04 -11.98
C LEU A 155 6.63 -11.24 -12.07
N PRO A 156 6.15 -12.06 -13.01
CA PRO A 156 4.74 -12.42 -13.19
C PRO A 156 4.17 -13.30 -12.06
#